data_AF-A0A959C0L8-F1
#
_entry.id   AF-A0A959C0L8-F1
#
_cell.length_a   1.000
_cell.length_b   1.000
_cell.length_c   1.000
_cell.angle_alpha   90.00
_cell.angle_beta   90.00
_cell.angle_gamma   90.00
#
_symmetry.space_group_name_H-M   'P 1'
#
loop_
_entity.id
_entity.type
_entity.pdbx_description
1 polymer ?
#
loop_
_entity_poly.entity_id
_entity_poly.type
_entity_poly.pdbx_seq_one_letter_code
_entity_poly.pdbx_strand_id
1 'polypeptide(L)'
;MENKFLEKFTRSMSVEMPHNETMDDYLDEILRVARPLSEDLREIRFYINKPWLEFRDDEHFHDAVLHYFNDEGEYLHSVNGDVSQGSWRYLEPSNKMLITLGNDSELYDLAFLDTEFFILSKHGDQQRLKKAKYTVMLFEPVGRRLEWRDAMEKLFDKYRNNNTFYLILALVVLLIIAVAVMLS
;
A
#
# COMPACT_ATOMS: atom_id res chain seq x y z
N MET A 1 35.38 -9.49 -3.91
CA MET A 1 34.12 -8.94 -4.47
C MET A 1 32.89 -9.74 -4.06
N GLU A 2 33.02 -11.02 -3.67
CA GLU A 2 31.91 -11.89 -3.24
C GLU A 2 31.15 -11.43 -1.98
N ASN A 3 31.82 -10.79 -1.02
CA ASN A 3 31.17 -10.40 0.25
C ASN A 3 30.08 -9.35 0.10
N LYS A 4 30.20 -8.37 -0.82
CA LYS A 4 29.19 -7.31 -0.98
C LYS A 4 27.88 -7.83 -1.57
N PHE A 5 27.95 -8.88 -2.39
CA PHE A 5 26.77 -9.47 -3.01
C PHE A 5 26.04 -10.35 -1.98
N LEU A 6 26.77 -11.20 -1.27
CA LEU A 6 26.24 -11.99 -0.15
C LEU A 6 25.64 -11.12 0.95
N GLU A 7 26.30 -10.02 1.32
CA GLU A 7 25.84 -9.08 2.35
C GLU A 7 24.57 -8.32 1.92
N LYS A 8 24.47 -7.92 0.65
CA LYS A 8 23.24 -7.31 0.09
C LYS A 8 22.08 -8.32 0.01
N PHE A 9 22.39 -9.60 -0.20
CA PHE A 9 21.43 -10.71 -0.22
C PHE A 9 20.96 -11.10 1.19
N THR A 10 21.84 -11.18 2.18
CA THR A 10 21.42 -11.43 3.57
C THR A 10 20.62 -10.27 4.13
N ARG A 11 20.94 -9.02 3.76
CA ARG A 11 20.18 -7.83 4.19
C ARG A 11 18.73 -7.81 3.70
N SER A 12 18.46 -8.32 2.50
CA SER A 12 17.07 -8.40 1.98
C SER A 12 16.27 -9.54 2.62
N MET A 13 16.94 -10.53 3.24
CA MET A 13 16.31 -11.59 4.02
C MET A 13 16.19 -11.26 5.52
N SER A 14 16.90 -10.24 5.99
CA SER A 14 16.95 -9.82 7.40
C SER A 14 16.36 -8.43 7.65
N VAL A 15 15.50 -7.92 6.75
CA VAL A 15 14.77 -6.69 7.05
C VAL A 15 13.76 -7.04 8.14
N GLU A 16 14.14 -6.75 9.38
CA GLU A 16 13.25 -6.86 10.52
C GLU A 16 12.09 -5.88 10.33
N MET A 17 10.94 -6.28 10.84
CA MET A 17 9.77 -5.42 10.87
C MET A 17 10.12 -4.13 11.62
N PRO A 18 9.83 -2.94 11.06
CA PRO A 18 10.11 -1.71 11.78
C PRO A 18 9.24 -1.62 13.03
N HIS A 19 9.77 -1.06 14.11
CA HIS A 19 9.01 -0.83 15.34
C HIS A 19 8.87 0.68 15.53
N ASN A 20 7.85 1.25 14.88
CA ASN A 20 7.57 2.68 14.96
C ASN A 20 6.36 2.99 15.84
N GLU A 21 6.37 4.18 16.42
CA GLU A 21 5.31 4.67 17.32
C GLU A 21 4.04 5.00 16.53
N THR A 22 4.18 5.59 15.34
CA THR A 22 3.08 6.01 14.47
C THR A 22 2.97 5.16 13.21
N MET A 23 1.77 5.08 12.63
CA MET A 23 1.52 4.40 11.36
C MET A 23 2.19 5.11 10.19
N ASP A 24 2.26 6.45 10.21
CA ASP A 24 2.92 7.24 9.17
C ASP A 24 4.42 6.91 9.06
N ASP A 25 5.12 6.82 10.20
CA ASP A 25 6.54 6.44 10.25
C ASP A 25 6.74 5.00 9.78
N TYR A 26 5.83 4.11 10.18
CA TYR A 26 5.82 2.71 9.75
C TYR A 26 5.71 2.57 8.23
N LEU A 27 4.78 3.31 7.62
CA LEU A 27 4.59 3.34 6.18
C LEU A 27 5.78 3.95 5.45
N ASP A 28 6.38 5.00 6.00
CA ASP A 28 7.57 5.62 5.38
C ASP A 28 8.73 4.64 5.23
N GLU A 29 8.83 3.64 6.10
CA GLU A 29 9.80 2.55 5.98
C GLU A 29 9.36 1.45 5.02
N ILE A 30 8.13 0.93 5.18
CA ILE A 30 7.62 -0.15 4.32
C ILE A 30 7.58 0.30 2.86
N LEU A 31 7.10 1.51 2.59
CA LEU A 31 6.93 2.02 1.22
C LEU A 31 8.26 2.21 0.49
N ARG A 32 9.40 2.26 1.17
CA ARG A 32 10.72 2.29 0.50
C ARG A 32 11.01 0.97 -0.23
N VAL A 33 10.48 -0.14 0.28
CA VAL A 33 10.73 -1.48 -0.27
C VAL A 33 9.52 -2.04 -1.01
N ALA A 34 8.31 -1.70 -0.58
CA ALA A 34 7.06 -2.20 -1.17
C ALA A 34 6.64 -1.46 -2.44
N ARG A 35 7.04 -0.18 -2.62
CA ARG A 35 6.61 0.64 -3.78
C ARG A 35 6.76 -0.02 -5.16
N PRO A 36 7.83 -0.79 -5.47
CA PRO A 36 7.96 -1.47 -6.75
C PRO A 36 6.87 -2.50 -7.06
N LEU A 37 6.11 -2.94 -6.05
CA LEU A 37 4.98 -3.86 -6.18
C LEU A 37 3.64 -3.14 -6.40
N SER A 38 3.65 -1.80 -6.33
CA SER A 38 2.45 -0.98 -6.50
C SER A 38 2.02 -0.92 -7.95
N GLU A 39 0.71 -0.98 -8.14
CA GLU A 39 0.03 -0.64 -9.38
C GLU A 39 -0.07 0.88 -9.54
N ASP A 40 -0.60 1.34 -10.68
CA ASP A 40 -0.78 2.75 -11.03
C ASP A 40 -2.27 3.15 -10.95
N LEU A 41 -2.59 4.43 -10.66
CA LEU A 41 -3.99 4.89 -10.60
C LEU A 41 -4.73 4.81 -11.94
N ARG A 42 -4.01 4.71 -13.06
CA ARG A 42 -4.60 4.42 -14.37
C ARG A 42 -5.26 3.04 -14.43
N GLU A 43 -4.81 2.12 -13.60
CA GLU A 43 -5.32 0.75 -13.54
C GLU A 43 -6.58 0.67 -12.68
N ILE A 44 -7.64 1.36 -13.12
CA ILE A 44 -8.89 1.60 -12.35
C ILE A 44 -9.50 0.32 -11.74
N ARG A 45 -9.29 -0.84 -12.39
CA ARG A 45 -9.75 -2.16 -11.93
C ARG A 45 -9.28 -2.50 -10.51
N PHE A 46 -8.18 -1.93 -10.03
CA PHE A 46 -7.66 -2.22 -8.71
C PHE A 46 -8.45 -1.55 -7.61
N TYR A 47 -9.07 -0.40 -7.84
CA TYR A 47 -9.76 0.38 -6.80
C TYR A 47 -11.24 0.66 -7.01
N ILE A 48 -11.75 0.54 -8.23
CA ILE A 48 -13.14 0.87 -8.52
C ILE A 48 -14.13 -0.17 -7.95
N ASN A 49 -15.31 0.28 -7.54
CA ASN A 49 -16.44 -0.54 -7.07
C ASN A 49 -16.08 -1.50 -5.92
N LYS A 50 -15.18 -1.07 -5.02
CA LYS A 50 -14.74 -1.84 -3.86
C LYS A 50 -14.98 -1.05 -2.56
N PRO A 51 -15.40 -1.72 -1.48
CA PRO A 51 -15.37 -1.14 -0.14
C PRO A 51 -13.94 -1.07 0.39
N TRP A 52 -13.45 0.16 0.56
CA TRP A 52 -12.13 0.45 1.10
C TRP A 52 -12.27 0.92 2.56
N LEU A 53 -11.91 0.06 3.51
CA LEU A 53 -11.93 0.34 4.94
C LEU A 53 -10.71 1.16 5.34
N GLU A 54 -10.92 2.34 5.92
CA GLU A 54 -9.86 3.22 6.42
C GLU A 54 -9.26 2.70 7.73
N PHE A 55 -7.94 2.81 7.85
CA PHE A 55 -7.20 2.51 9.06
C PHE A 55 -6.56 3.79 9.60
N ARG A 56 -6.54 3.93 10.94
CA ARG A 56 -5.87 5.00 11.68
C ARG A 56 -5.19 4.43 12.91
N ASP A 57 -4.16 5.11 13.37
CA ASP A 57 -3.40 4.79 14.60
C ASP A 57 -3.89 5.57 15.84
N ASP A 58 -4.97 6.34 15.71
CA ASP A 58 -5.61 7.03 16.83
C ASP A 58 -6.38 6.04 17.72
N GLU A 59 -6.05 5.99 19.01
CA GLU A 59 -6.69 5.13 20.01
C GLU A 59 -8.20 5.39 20.15
N HIS A 60 -8.69 6.57 19.76
CA HIS A 60 -10.12 6.94 19.81
C HIS A 60 -10.85 6.67 18.51
N PHE A 61 -10.16 6.14 17.48
CA PHE A 61 -10.77 5.81 16.22
C PHE A 61 -11.50 4.47 16.31
N HIS A 62 -12.80 4.54 16.58
CA HIS A 62 -13.70 3.37 16.60
C HIS A 62 -14.67 3.36 15.43
N ASP A 63 -14.62 4.37 14.57
CA ASP A 63 -15.53 4.53 13.46
C ASP A 63 -15.13 3.61 12.30
N ALA A 64 -16.10 2.86 11.78
CA ALA A 64 -15.94 2.15 10.53
C ALA A 64 -16.11 3.15 9.38
N VAL A 65 -14.98 3.58 8.81
CA VAL A 65 -14.96 4.50 7.66
C VAL A 65 -14.70 3.73 6.38
N LEU A 66 -15.65 3.80 5.44
CA LEU A 66 -15.57 3.13 4.15
C LEU A 66 -15.57 4.14 3.01
N HIS A 67 -14.66 3.92 2.07
CA HIS A 67 -14.55 4.67 0.83
C HIS A 67 -14.99 3.79 -0.33
N TYR A 68 -15.82 4.33 -1.21
CA TYR A 68 -16.20 3.69 -2.47
C TYR A 68 -15.84 4.64 -3.60
N PHE A 69 -14.97 4.17 -4.48
CA PHE A 69 -14.66 4.83 -5.74
C PHE A 69 -15.46 4.12 -6.82
N ASN A 70 -16.55 4.71 -7.28
CA ASN A 70 -17.45 4.08 -8.23
C ASN A 70 -17.16 4.53 -9.66
N ASP A 71 -17.80 3.86 -10.62
CA ASP A 71 -17.82 4.28 -12.02
C ASP A 71 -18.29 5.73 -12.17
N GLU A 72 -17.94 6.33 -13.31
CA GLU A 72 -18.28 7.72 -13.67
C GLU A 72 -17.75 8.80 -12.71
N GLY A 73 -16.83 8.45 -11.80
CA GLY A 73 -16.21 9.38 -10.87
C GLY A 73 -17.06 9.66 -9.63
N GLU A 74 -18.09 8.86 -9.35
CA GLU A 74 -18.83 8.96 -8.09
C GLU A 74 -17.99 8.45 -6.92
N TYR A 75 -17.97 9.21 -5.83
CA TYR A 75 -17.30 8.83 -4.59
C TYR A 75 -18.33 8.75 -3.46
N LEU A 76 -18.36 7.63 -2.73
CA LEU A 76 -19.18 7.51 -1.51
C LEU A 76 -18.27 7.35 -0.30
N HIS A 77 -18.57 8.12 0.73
CA HIS A 77 -17.88 8.08 2.00
C HIS A 77 -18.88 7.70 3.09
N SER A 78 -18.72 6.53 3.69
CA SER A 78 -19.59 6.03 4.74
C SER A 78 -18.88 6.04 6.09
N VAL A 79 -19.49 6.63 7.10
CA VAL A 79 -19.01 6.60 8.49
C VAL A 79 -20.06 5.92 9.32
N ASN A 80 -19.77 4.74 9.88
CA ASN A 80 -20.71 3.93 10.66
C ASN A 80 -22.09 3.71 9.98
N GLY A 81 -22.11 3.68 8.64
CA GLY A 81 -23.33 3.50 7.85
C GLY A 81 -23.98 4.79 7.36
N ASP A 82 -23.60 5.97 7.88
CA ASP A 82 -24.06 7.25 7.35
C ASP A 82 -23.27 7.61 6.10
N VAL A 83 -23.97 7.82 4.97
CA VAL A 83 -23.34 8.00 3.66
C VAL A 83 -23.35 9.46 3.23
N SER A 84 -22.17 9.95 2.87
CA SER A 84 -21.97 11.21 2.15
C SER A 84 -21.54 10.92 0.71
N GLN A 85 -22.12 11.65 -0.24
CA GLN A 85 -21.79 11.55 -1.65
C GLN A 85 -20.81 12.66 -2.05
N GLY A 86 -19.88 12.31 -2.94
CA GLY A 86 -18.88 13.20 -3.50
C GLY A 86 -18.47 12.75 -4.90
N SER A 87 -17.30 13.22 -5.35
CA SER A 87 -16.70 12.78 -6.61
C SER A 87 -15.22 12.51 -6.46
N TRP A 88 -14.68 11.64 -7.31
CA TRP A 88 -13.26 11.42 -7.45
C TRP A 88 -12.84 11.61 -8.90
N ARG A 89 -11.57 11.97 -9.10
CA ARG A 89 -11.00 12.14 -10.43
C ARG A 89 -9.53 11.77 -10.45
N TYR A 90 -9.17 10.91 -11.39
CA TYR A 90 -7.78 10.70 -11.75
C TYR A 90 -7.25 11.88 -12.59
N LEU A 91 -6.11 12.46 -12.21
CA LEU A 91 -5.50 13.60 -12.89
C LEU A 91 -4.34 13.15 -13.78
N GLU A 92 -4.65 12.92 -15.06
CA GLU A 92 -3.63 12.66 -16.09
C GLU A 92 -2.77 13.90 -16.37
N PRO A 93 -1.44 13.75 -16.58
CA PRO A 93 -0.65 12.52 -16.53
C PRO A 93 0.03 12.27 -15.17
N SER A 94 -0.42 12.94 -14.10
CA SER A 94 0.38 13.16 -12.88
C SER A 94 0.38 12.02 -11.85
N ASN A 95 -0.28 10.89 -12.11
CA ASN A 95 -0.54 9.81 -11.15
C ASN A 95 -1.13 10.32 -9.82
N LYS A 96 -2.05 11.30 -9.89
CA LYS A 96 -2.71 11.92 -8.73
C LYS A 96 -4.21 11.66 -8.75
N MET A 97 -4.80 11.65 -7.57
CA MET A 97 -6.24 11.54 -7.37
C MET A 97 -6.75 12.80 -6.68
N LEU A 98 -7.79 13.41 -7.24
CA LEU A 98 -8.57 14.45 -6.59
C LEU A 98 -9.84 13.79 -6.01
N ILE A 99 -10.12 14.04 -4.74
CA ILE A 99 -11.35 13.60 -4.08
C ILE A 99 -12.08 14.84 -3.59
N THR A 100 -13.35 14.97 -3.93
CA THR A 100 -14.21 16.08 -3.54
C THR A 100 -15.38 15.54 -2.73
N LEU A 101 -15.57 16.05 -1.52
CA LEU A 101 -16.69 15.73 -0.64
C LEU A 101 -17.34 17.02 -0.18
N GLY A 102 -18.60 17.25 -0.56
CA GLY A 102 -19.25 18.54 -0.35
C GLY A 102 -18.51 19.68 -1.07
N ASN A 103 -18.06 20.68 -0.32
CA ASN A 103 -17.31 21.83 -0.85
C ASN A 103 -15.78 21.68 -0.74
N ASP A 104 -15.32 20.63 -0.07
CA ASP A 104 -13.90 20.40 0.18
C ASP A 104 -13.33 19.47 -0.89
N SER A 105 -12.16 19.83 -1.41
CA SER A 105 -11.43 19.02 -2.39
C SER A 105 -10.01 18.79 -1.91
N GLU A 106 -9.60 17.53 -1.92
CA GLU A 106 -8.29 17.08 -1.47
C GLU A 106 -7.55 16.39 -2.61
N LEU A 107 -6.29 16.75 -2.80
CA LEU A 107 -5.41 16.18 -3.80
C LEU A 107 -4.47 15.18 -3.15
N TYR A 108 -4.29 14.04 -3.79
CA TYR A 108 -3.46 12.94 -3.31
C TYR A 108 -2.47 12.47 -4.37
N ASP A 109 -1.28 12.09 -3.90
CA ASP A 109 -0.32 11.28 -4.61
C ASP A 109 -0.57 9.80 -4.29
N LEU A 110 -0.33 8.91 -5.26
CA LEU A 110 -0.34 7.47 -4.96
C LEU A 110 0.86 7.08 -4.10
N ALA A 111 0.60 6.45 -2.95
CA ALA A 111 1.65 5.87 -2.12
C ALA A 111 1.84 4.38 -2.41
N PHE A 112 0.74 3.61 -2.48
CA PHE A 112 0.72 2.19 -2.83
C PHE A 112 -0.67 1.75 -3.27
N LEU A 113 -0.76 0.86 -4.25
CA LEU A 113 -2.00 0.27 -4.72
C LEU A 113 -1.77 -1.19 -5.10
N ASP A 114 -2.62 -2.08 -4.59
CA ASP A 114 -2.77 -3.44 -5.12
C ASP A 114 -4.21 -3.92 -4.95
N THR A 115 -4.42 -5.24 -5.00
CA THR A 115 -5.75 -5.84 -4.85
C THR A 115 -6.36 -5.73 -3.44
N GLU A 116 -5.53 -5.54 -2.42
CA GLU A 116 -5.90 -5.52 -1.00
C GLU A 116 -5.67 -4.16 -0.33
N PHE A 117 -4.71 -3.37 -0.78
CA PHE A 117 -4.32 -2.08 -0.21
C PHE A 117 -4.52 -0.96 -1.21
N PHE A 118 -5.07 0.15 -0.73
CA PHE A 118 -5.11 1.41 -1.44
C PHE A 118 -4.66 2.52 -0.50
N ILE A 119 -3.43 3.01 -0.70
CA ILE A 119 -2.79 4.00 0.16
C ILE A 119 -2.52 5.26 -0.66
N LEU A 120 -3.07 6.37 -0.17
CA LEU A 120 -2.91 7.69 -0.75
C LEU A 120 -2.09 8.57 0.19
N SER A 121 -1.17 9.37 -0.36
CA SER A 121 -0.45 10.41 0.39
C SER A 121 -1.10 11.74 0.08
N LYS A 122 -1.57 12.47 1.10
CA LYS A 122 -2.14 13.79 0.88
C LYS A 122 -1.07 14.73 0.33
N HIS A 123 -1.39 15.41 -0.76
CA HIS A 123 -0.44 16.28 -1.45
C HIS A 123 -0.05 17.47 -0.57
N GLY A 124 1.19 17.95 -0.72
CA GLY A 124 1.75 19.02 0.10
C GLY A 124 2.49 18.52 1.35
N ASP A 125 3.04 19.45 2.11
CA ASP A 125 3.91 19.16 3.27
C ASP A 125 3.08 18.94 4.55
N GLN A 126 2.52 17.73 4.69
CA GLN A 126 1.69 17.37 5.84
C GLN A 126 2.49 17.26 7.15
N GLN A 127 3.76 16.87 7.06
CA GLN A 127 4.65 16.78 8.23
C GLN A 127 4.82 18.14 8.90
N ARG A 128 5.10 19.20 8.12
CA ARG A 128 5.16 20.56 8.65
C ARG A 128 3.83 21.04 9.22
N LEU A 129 2.71 20.57 8.65
CA LEU A 129 1.36 20.88 9.12
C LEU A 129 0.91 20.04 10.32
N LYS A 130 1.70 19.04 10.75
CA LYS A 130 1.36 18.09 11.82
C LYS A 130 0.01 17.40 11.57
N LYS A 131 -0.25 17.05 10.31
CA LYS A 131 -1.44 16.30 9.88
C LYS A 131 -1.04 14.92 9.39
N ALA A 132 -1.97 13.98 9.46
CA ALA A 132 -1.80 12.66 8.88
C ALA A 132 -1.40 12.77 7.41
N LYS A 133 -0.32 12.08 7.06
CA LYS A 133 0.25 12.09 5.71
C LYS A 133 -0.45 11.09 4.81
N TYR A 134 -0.75 9.91 5.34
CA TYR A 134 -1.34 8.81 4.59
C TYR A 134 -2.82 8.61 4.92
N THR A 135 -3.60 8.37 3.87
CA THR A 135 -4.93 7.74 3.97
C THR A 135 -4.73 6.27 3.61
N VAL A 136 -4.85 5.41 4.61
CA VAL A 136 -4.58 3.97 4.49
C VAL A 136 -5.90 3.25 4.39
N MET A 137 -6.13 2.58 3.27
CA MET A 137 -7.34 1.81 3.09
C MET A 137 -7.04 0.37 2.69
N LEU A 138 -7.79 -0.57 3.25
CA LEU A 138 -7.74 -1.97 2.87
C LEU A 138 -9.10 -2.41 2.32
N PHE A 139 -9.09 -3.38 1.42
CA PHE A 139 -10.31 -4.02 0.97
C PHE A 139 -11.06 -4.63 2.17
N GLU A 140 -12.28 -4.15 2.44
CA GLU A 140 -13.02 -4.43 3.69
C GLU A 140 -13.07 -5.92 4.09
N PRO A 141 -13.32 -6.87 3.18
CA PRO A 141 -13.36 -8.30 3.54
C PRO A 141 -12.05 -8.82 4.14
N VAL A 142 -10.92 -8.21 3.76
CA VAL A 142 -9.59 -8.51 4.28
C VAL A 142 -9.31 -7.68 5.54
N GLY A 143 -9.59 -6.37 5.49
CA GLY A 143 -9.24 -5.42 6.56
C GLY A 143 -10.03 -5.59 7.85
N ARG A 144 -11.32 -5.94 7.81
CA ARG A 144 -12.24 -5.92 8.97
C ARG A 144 -11.85 -6.78 10.20
N ARG A 145 -10.79 -7.59 10.10
CA ARG A 145 -10.28 -8.47 11.18
C ARG A 145 -8.88 -8.09 11.64
N LEU A 146 -8.35 -6.98 11.14
CA LEU A 146 -6.99 -6.54 11.37
C LEU A 146 -7.02 -5.28 12.20
N GLU A 147 -6.04 -5.15 13.09
CA GLU A 147 -5.64 -3.85 13.62
C GLU A 147 -4.67 -3.18 12.64
N TRP A 148 -4.42 -1.88 12.83
CA TRP A 148 -3.50 -1.15 11.92
C TRP A 148 -2.10 -1.76 11.90
N ARG A 149 -1.61 -2.29 13.04
CA ARG A 149 -0.30 -2.96 13.12
C ARG A 149 -0.27 -4.24 12.28
N ASP A 150 -1.33 -5.04 12.34
CA ASP A 150 -1.46 -6.26 11.53
C ASP A 150 -1.57 -5.91 10.04
N ALA A 151 -2.24 -4.80 9.70
CA ALA A 151 -2.30 -4.30 8.34
C ALA A 151 -0.91 -3.89 7.82
N MET A 152 -0.09 -3.24 8.65
CA MET A 152 1.28 -2.88 8.30
C MET A 152 2.18 -4.11 8.13
N GLU A 153 2.09 -5.08 9.04
CA GLU A 153 2.79 -6.37 8.92
C GLU A 153 2.41 -7.07 7.61
N LYS A 154 1.11 -7.13 7.30
CA LYS A 154 0.62 -7.75 6.05
C LYS A 154 1.14 -7.03 4.81
N LEU A 155 1.23 -5.70 4.81
CA LEU A 155 1.82 -4.95 3.70
C LEU A 155 3.32 -5.28 3.55
N PHE A 156 4.04 -5.36 4.66
CA PHE A 156 5.46 -5.69 4.66
C PHE A 156 5.74 -7.14 4.21
N ASP A 157 4.88 -8.09 4.60
CA ASP A 157 5.00 -9.49 4.21
C ASP A 157 4.80 -9.71 2.70
N LYS A 158 4.04 -8.85 2.01
CA LYS A 158 3.97 -8.87 0.54
C LYS A 158 5.34 -8.69 -0.09
N TYR A 159 6.14 -7.75 0.44
CA TYR A 159 7.52 -7.56 0.00
C TYR A 159 8.39 -8.78 0.31
N ARG A 160 8.33 -9.30 1.54
CA ARG A 160 9.14 -10.46 1.96
C ARG A 160 8.86 -11.68 1.09
N ASN A 161 7.59 -12.03 0.89
CA ASN A 161 7.18 -13.20 0.14
C ASN A 161 7.55 -13.11 -1.35
N ASN A 162 7.38 -11.92 -1.94
CA ASN A 162 7.78 -11.69 -3.33
C ASN A 162 9.30 -11.83 -3.51
N ASN A 163 10.09 -11.27 -2.59
CA ASN A 163 11.55 -11.42 -2.62
C ASN A 163 11.98 -12.89 -2.44
N THR A 164 11.36 -13.63 -1.51
CA THR A 164 11.64 -15.07 -1.30
C THR A 164 11.31 -15.89 -2.55
N PHE A 165 10.20 -15.61 -3.24
CA PHE A 165 9.84 -16.31 -4.47
C PHE A 165 10.90 -16.17 -5.57
N TYR A 166 11.37 -14.94 -5.84
CA TYR A 166 12.40 -14.71 -6.85
C TYR A 166 13.76 -15.34 -6.46
N LEU A 167 14.10 -15.36 -5.17
CA LEU A 167 15.29 -16.04 -4.68
C LEU A 167 15.22 -17.56 -4.92
N ILE A 168 14.10 -18.20 -4.57
CA ILE A 168 13.89 -19.62 -4.80
C ILE A 168 13.96 -19.92 -6.31
N LEU A 169 13.29 -19.11 -7.14
CA LEU A 169 13.33 -19.27 -8.59
C LEU A 169 14.76 -19.17 -9.13
N ALA A 170 15.54 -18.19 -8.68
CA ALA A 170 16.94 -18.02 -9.09
C ALA A 170 17.80 -19.23 -8.68
N LEU A 171 17.61 -19.77 -7.48
CA LEU A 171 18.31 -20.98 -7.02
C LEU A 171 17.93 -22.20 -7.86
N VAL A 172 16.66 -22.37 -8.22
CA VAL A 172 16.19 -23.46 -9.09
C VAL A 172 16.80 -23.34 -10.48
N VAL A 173 16.83 -22.14 -11.07
CA VAL A 173 17.45 -21.91 -12.38
C VAL A 173 18.96 -22.21 -12.33
N LEU A 174 19.67 -21.77 -11.30
CA LEU A 174 21.09 -22.07 -11.10
C LEU A 174 21.35 -23.58 -10.95
N LEU A 175 20.48 -24.30 -10.22
CA LEU A 175 20.56 -25.75 -10.09
C LEU A 175 20.40 -26.45 -11.45
N ILE A 176 19.41 -26.02 -12.25
CA ILE A 176 19.16 -26.58 -13.59
C ILE A 176 20.39 -26.36 -14.49
N ILE A 177 20.98 -25.16 -14.47
CA ILE A 177 22.18 -24.86 -15.24
C ILE A 177 23.35 -25.74 -14.77
N ALA A 178 23.56 -25.88 -13.47
CA ALA A 178 24.64 -26.72 -12.93
C ALA A 178 24.49 -28.19 -13.34
N VAL A 179 23.27 -28.73 -13.31
CA VAL A 179 22.97 -30.10 -13.76
C VAL A 179 23.19 -30.24 -15.27
N ALA A 180 22.74 -29.28 -16.07
CA ALA A 180 22.94 -29.30 -17.52
C ALA A 180 24.43 -29.30 -17.89
N VAL A 181 25.25 -28.51 -17.18
CA VAL A 181 26.71 -28.46 -17.36
C VAL A 181 27.38 -29.75 -16.90
N MET A 182 26.89 -30.42 -15.85
CA MET A 182 27.42 -31.72 -15.43
C MET A 182 27.07 -32.86 -16.38
N LEU A 183 25.96 -32.75 -17.11
CA LEU A 183 25.49 -33.77 -18.06
C LEU A 183 26.02 -33.57 -19.50
N SER A 184 26.64 -32.42 -19.80
CA SER A 184 27.30 -32.10 -21.07
C SER A 184 28.77 -32.47 -21.07
#